data_AF-A0A060C2R9-F1
#
_entry.id   AF-A0A060C2R9-F1
#
_cell.length_a   1.000
_cell.length_b   1.000
_cell.length_c   1.000
_cell.angle_alpha   90.00
_cell.angle_beta   90.00
_cell.angle_gamma   90.00
#
_symmetry.space_group_name_H-M   'P 1'
#
loop_
_entity.id
_entity.type
_entity.pdbx_description
1 polymer ?
#
loop_
_entity_poly.entity_id
_entity_poly.type
_entity_poly.pdbx_seq_one_letter_code
_entity_poly.pdbx_strand_id
1 'polypeptide(L)'
;TSVQGHSNNALNAALPETWDFIATVLDTVTDLFPFRLIHVGGDEVAANAWLASPKARALMQREGLAGTFEFQSHFLTRLKTMLAERGRDLAGWNEVAHGGGVDRSGTLLMAWQSPEVGLDLAKQGYDVVMTPGQAYYLDMAYTPRLVGGRGRLGRL
;
A
#
# COMPACT_ATOMS: atom_id res chain seq x y z
N THR A 1 -3.37 9.11 -13.51
CA THR A 1 -2.75 7.92 -14.12
C THR A 1 -1.81 7.34 -13.09
N SER A 2 -1.71 6.02 -12.97
CA SER A 2 -0.73 5.37 -12.09
C SER A 2 0.69 5.61 -12.59
N VAL A 3 1.69 5.26 -11.76
CA VAL A 3 3.10 5.41 -12.18
C VAL A 3 3.44 4.52 -13.38
N GLN A 4 2.73 3.40 -13.56
CA GLN A 4 2.87 2.47 -14.68
C GLN A 4 2.11 2.90 -15.95
N GLY A 5 1.47 4.08 -15.94
CA GLY A 5 0.77 4.60 -17.12
C GLY A 5 -0.67 4.11 -17.29
N HIS A 6 -1.25 3.43 -16.29
CA HIS A 6 -2.63 2.95 -16.37
C HIS A 6 -3.66 3.97 -15.87
N SER A 7 -4.82 4.00 -16.53
CA SER A 7 -6.02 4.65 -16.03
C SER A 7 -6.90 3.61 -15.33
N ASN A 8 -7.48 3.97 -14.17
CA ASN A 8 -8.50 3.19 -13.48
C ASN A 8 -8.08 1.76 -13.03
N ASN A 9 -6.89 1.62 -12.46
CA ASN A 9 -6.36 0.35 -11.95
C ASN A 9 -6.51 0.17 -10.42
N ALA A 10 -7.34 1.00 -9.76
CA ALA A 10 -7.54 0.94 -8.31
C ALA A 10 -8.93 0.37 -7.98
N LEU A 11 -8.98 -0.65 -7.11
CA LEU A 11 -10.23 -1.18 -6.56
C LEU A 11 -11.01 -0.08 -5.84
N ASN A 12 -12.35 -0.13 -5.85
CA ASN A 12 -13.19 0.94 -5.33
C ASN A 12 -14.01 0.47 -4.13
N ALA A 13 -13.72 1.00 -2.93
CA ALA A 13 -14.43 0.70 -1.68
C ALA A 13 -15.95 0.98 -1.74
N ALA A 14 -16.40 1.86 -2.65
CA ALA A 14 -17.81 2.24 -2.77
C ALA A 14 -18.66 1.23 -3.58
N LEU A 15 -18.04 0.14 -4.05
CA LEU A 15 -18.73 -0.97 -4.72
C LEU A 15 -18.81 -2.17 -3.78
N PRO A 16 -20.01 -2.70 -3.47
CA PRO A 16 -20.16 -3.91 -2.67
C PRO A 16 -19.35 -5.09 -3.22
N GLU A 17 -19.31 -5.23 -4.55
CA GLU A 17 -18.66 -6.34 -5.26
C GLU A 17 -17.14 -6.38 -5.03
N THR A 18 -16.52 -5.22 -4.76
CA THR A 18 -15.11 -5.14 -4.35
C THR A 18 -14.87 -5.94 -3.08
N TRP A 19 -15.80 -5.90 -2.13
CA TRP A 19 -15.66 -6.57 -0.84
C TRP A 19 -15.93 -8.06 -0.93
N ASP A 20 -16.86 -8.48 -1.79
CA ASP A 20 -17.10 -9.90 -2.07
C ASP A 20 -15.86 -10.55 -2.72
N PHE A 21 -15.24 -9.85 -3.66
CA PHE A 21 -13.98 -10.26 -4.27
C PHE A 21 -12.86 -10.38 -3.23
N ILE A 22 -12.66 -9.34 -2.40
CA ILE A 22 -11.62 -9.35 -1.36
C ILE A 22 -11.86 -10.47 -0.37
N ALA A 23 -13.09 -10.67 0.12
CA ALA A 23 -13.41 -11.75 1.05
C ALA A 23 -13.04 -13.11 0.48
N THR A 24 -13.44 -13.38 -0.77
CA THR A 24 -13.12 -14.64 -1.46
C THR A 24 -11.63 -14.87 -1.59
N VAL A 25 -10.87 -13.84 -1.96
CA VAL A 25 -9.41 -13.91 -2.07
C VAL A 25 -8.77 -14.14 -0.70
N LEU A 26 -9.20 -13.41 0.33
CA LEU A 26 -8.68 -13.56 1.68
C LEU A 26 -8.95 -14.97 2.22
N ASP A 27 -10.17 -15.48 2.10
CA ASP A 27 -10.50 -16.85 2.53
C ASP A 27 -9.56 -17.87 1.90
N THR A 28 -9.43 -17.82 0.57
CA THR A 28 -8.56 -18.73 -0.19
C THR A 28 -7.09 -18.62 0.27
N VAL A 29 -6.57 -17.39 0.42
CA VAL A 29 -5.18 -17.15 0.84
C VAL A 29 -4.96 -17.62 2.27
N THR A 30 -5.89 -17.35 3.18
CA THR A 30 -5.76 -17.69 4.61
C THR A 30 -5.96 -19.16 4.90
N ASP A 31 -6.67 -19.88 4.03
CA ASP A 31 -6.78 -21.34 4.07
C ASP A 31 -5.48 -22.01 3.59
N LEU A 32 -4.84 -21.44 2.57
CA LEU A 32 -3.62 -21.99 1.99
C LEU A 32 -2.37 -21.71 2.83
N PHE A 33 -2.27 -20.50 3.39
CA PHE A 33 -1.07 -20.05 4.08
C PHE A 33 -1.28 -19.92 5.59
N PRO A 34 -0.51 -20.66 6.42
CA PRO A 34 -0.69 -20.64 7.87
C PRO A 34 -0.08 -19.40 8.54
N PHE A 35 0.55 -18.50 7.77
CA PHE A 35 1.30 -17.37 8.31
C PHE A 35 0.40 -16.31 8.95
N ARG A 36 0.90 -15.67 10.01
CA ARG A 36 0.17 -14.60 10.71
C ARG A 36 0.02 -13.35 9.83
N LEU A 37 1.07 -12.96 9.13
CA LEU A 37 1.10 -11.74 8.31
C LEU A 37 0.66 -12.03 6.88
N ILE A 38 -0.25 -11.21 6.37
CA ILE A 38 -0.64 -11.20 4.95
C ILE A 38 -0.29 -9.83 4.38
N HIS A 39 0.54 -9.81 3.34
CA HIS A 39 0.93 -8.57 2.67
C HIS A 39 -0.12 -8.14 1.66
N VAL A 40 -0.67 -6.93 1.79
CA VAL A 40 -1.82 -6.46 1.02
C VAL A 40 -1.47 -5.43 -0.05
N GLY A 41 -0.18 -5.12 -0.21
CA GLY A 41 0.31 -4.08 -1.11
C GLY A 41 0.11 -2.70 -0.51
N GLY A 42 -0.64 -1.83 -1.21
CA GLY A 42 -0.99 -0.49 -0.75
C GLY A 42 -0.05 0.62 -1.26
N ASP A 43 0.82 0.31 -2.20
CA ASP A 43 1.75 1.22 -2.86
C ASP A 43 1.10 2.00 -4.02
N GLU A 44 1.70 3.16 -4.31
CA GLU A 44 1.54 3.90 -5.58
C GLU A 44 0.10 4.19 -6.05
N VAL A 45 -0.85 4.28 -5.13
CA VAL A 45 -2.21 4.73 -5.45
C VAL A 45 -2.13 6.13 -6.04
N ALA A 46 -2.57 6.27 -7.30
CA ALA A 46 -2.54 7.53 -8.02
C ALA A 46 -3.30 8.61 -7.25
N ALA A 47 -2.71 9.79 -7.06
CA ALA A 47 -3.32 10.87 -6.26
C ALA A 47 -4.73 11.29 -6.74
N ASN A 48 -5.06 11.04 -8.01
CA ASN A 48 -6.37 11.32 -8.58
C ASN A 48 -7.32 10.10 -8.63
N ALA A 49 -6.96 8.98 -8.01
CA ALA A 49 -7.80 7.80 -7.95
C ALA A 49 -9.16 8.13 -7.31
N TRP A 50 -10.22 7.54 -7.86
CA TRP A 50 -11.61 7.66 -7.41
C TRP A 50 -12.27 9.05 -7.45
N LEU A 51 -11.51 10.14 -7.63
CA LEU A 51 -12.05 11.52 -7.61
C LEU A 51 -13.14 11.77 -8.68
N ALA A 52 -13.11 11.04 -9.80
CA ALA A 52 -14.12 11.11 -10.84
C ALA A 52 -15.32 10.15 -10.65
N SER A 53 -15.26 9.22 -9.67
CA SER A 53 -16.31 8.23 -9.44
C SER A 53 -17.45 8.81 -8.59
N PRO A 54 -18.69 8.86 -9.09
CA PRO A 54 -19.83 9.36 -8.30
C PRO A 54 -20.05 8.56 -7.01
N LYS A 55 -19.90 7.23 -7.08
CA LYS A 55 -20.04 6.34 -5.91
C LYS A 55 -18.95 6.58 -4.88
N ALA A 56 -17.69 6.73 -5.31
CA ALA A 56 -16.60 7.02 -4.39
C ALA A 56 -16.75 8.40 -3.75
N ARG A 57 -17.16 9.42 -4.51
CA ARG A 57 -17.46 10.75 -3.97
C ARG A 57 -18.59 10.72 -2.94
N ALA A 58 -19.64 9.95 -3.19
CA ALA A 58 -20.72 9.78 -2.21
C ALA A 58 -20.23 9.09 -0.93
N LEU A 59 -19.36 8.08 -1.06
CA LEU A 59 -18.70 7.44 0.09
C LEU A 59 -17.80 8.44 0.85
N MET A 60 -16.95 9.20 0.14
CA MET A 60 -16.10 10.24 0.73
C MET A 60 -16.92 11.25 1.52
N GLN A 61 -18.03 11.74 0.97
CA GLN A 61 -18.90 12.68 1.67
C GLN A 61 -19.55 12.08 2.91
N ARG A 62 -20.03 10.83 2.83
CA ARG A 62 -20.68 10.16 3.95
C ARG A 62 -19.72 9.89 5.12
N GLU A 63 -18.51 9.47 4.81
CA GLU A 63 -17.50 9.10 5.80
C GLU A 63 -16.56 10.27 6.18
N GLY A 64 -16.76 11.45 5.59
CA GLY A 64 -15.97 12.66 5.88
C GLY A 64 -14.53 12.64 5.36
N LEU A 65 -14.27 11.91 4.26
CA LEU A 65 -12.93 11.69 3.71
C LEU A 65 -12.53 12.81 2.75
N ALA A 66 -11.40 13.47 3.02
CA ALA A 66 -10.94 14.66 2.28
C ALA A 66 -10.46 14.37 0.85
N GLY A 67 -10.15 13.11 0.54
CA GLY A 67 -9.73 12.72 -0.80
C GLY A 67 -9.16 11.33 -0.88
N THR A 68 -8.33 11.11 -1.90
CA THR A 68 -7.80 9.81 -2.30
C THR A 68 -7.11 9.05 -1.16
N PHE A 69 -6.20 9.68 -0.43
CA PHE A 69 -5.41 8.96 0.57
C PHE A 69 -6.22 8.61 1.82
N GLU A 70 -7.17 9.45 2.25
CA GLU A 70 -8.11 9.09 3.32
C GLU A 70 -9.09 8.00 2.87
N PHE A 71 -9.49 8.02 1.60
CA PHE A 71 -10.25 6.91 1.00
C PHE A 71 -9.46 5.61 0.96
N GLN A 72 -8.18 5.67 0.62
CA GLN A 72 -7.28 4.53 0.68
C GLN A 72 -7.15 4.01 2.12
N SER A 73 -6.96 4.89 3.10
CA SER A 73 -6.91 4.53 4.52
C SER A 73 -8.20 3.86 4.99
N HIS A 74 -9.37 4.41 4.61
CA HIS A 74 -10.68 3.80 4.88
C HIS A 74 -10.79 2.39 4.29
N PHE A 75 -10.38 2.20 3.03
CA PHE A 75 -10.34 0.90 2.38
C PHE A 75 -9.44 -0.08 3.14
N LEU A 76 -8.21 0.32 3.45
CA LEU A 76 -7.22 -0.53 4.11
C LEU A 76 -7.60 -0.86 5.56
N THR A 77 -8.27 0.06 6.25
CA THR A 77 -8.80 -0.17 7.60
C THR A 77 -9.84 -1.28 7.59
N ARG A 78 -10.80 -1.26 6.64
CA ARG A 78 -11.78 -2.34 6.52
C ARG A 78 -11.11 -3.66 6.12
N LEU A 79 -10.14 -3.62 5.21
CA LEU A 79 -9.38 -4.82 4.82
C LEU A 79 -8.62 -5.42 6.02
N LYS A 80 -8.00 -4.58 6.85
CA LYS A 80 -7.36 -5.00 8.10
C LYS A 80 -8.34 -5.69 9.04
N THR A 81 -9.54 -5.15 9.22
CA THR A 81 -10.58 -5.80 10.04
C THR A 81 -10.92 -7.20 9.51
N MET A 82 -11.08 -7.35 8.18
CA MET A 82 -11.36 -8.65 7.56
C MET A 82 -10.22 -9.66 7.77
N LEU A 83 -8.96 -9.21 7.79
CA LEU A 83 -7.82 -10.06 8.13
C LEU A 83 -7.84 -10.46 9.61
N ALA A 84 -8.13 -9.52 10.51
CA ALA A 84 -8.18 -9.78 11.95
C ALA A 84 -9.29 -10.79 12.31
N GLU A 85 -10.44 -10.71 11.66
CA GLU A 85 -11.54 -11.71 11.77
C GLU A 85 -11.09 -13.13 11.37
N ARG A 86 -10.05 -13.24 10.52
CA ARG A 86 -9.42 -14.49 10.10
C ARG A 86 -8.17 -14.85 10.92
N GLY A 87 -7.92 -14.13 12.01
CA GLY A 87 -6.75 -14.32 12.88
C GLY A 87 -5.43 -13.93 12.22
N ARG A 88 -5.46 -13.00 11.26
CA ARG A 88 -4.30 -12.52 10.50
C ARG A 88 -4.03 -11.05 10.75
N ASP A 89 -2.76 -10.69 10.65
CA ASP A 89 -2.27 -9.32 10.75
C ASP A 89 -1.90 -8.75 9.39
N LEU A 90 -2.01 -7.43 9.25
CA LEU A 90 -1.75 -6.74 7.99
C LEU A 90 -0.25 -6.48 7.83
N ALA A 91 0.30 -6.82 6.67
CA ALA A 91 1.54 -6.25 6.18
C ALA A 91 1.27 -5.42 4.92
N GLY A 92 2.05 -4.37 4.67
CA GLY A 92 1.89 -3.54 3.47
C GLY A 92 3.09 -2.64 3.21
N TRP A 93 3.10 -1.98 2.07
CA TRP A 93 4.09 -0.95 1.78
C TRP A 93 3.86 0.29 2.64
N ASN A 94 4.90 1.12 2.80
CA ASN A 94 4.85 2.26 3.71
C ASN A 94 3.69 3.25 3.45
N GLU A 95 3.18 3.34 2.22
CA GLU A 95 2.04 4.17 1.86
C GLU A 95 0.72 3.75 2.51
N VAL A 96 0.64 2.55 3.11
CA VAL A 96 -0.47 2.17 4.00
C VAL A 96 -0.63 3.14 5.19
N ALA A 97 0.42 3.88 5.56
CA ALA A 97 0.37 4.91 6.59
C ALA A 97 -0.20 6.27 6.10
N HIS A 98 -0.45 6.46 4.80
CA HIS A 98 -1.01 7.71 4.26
C HIS A 98 -2.49 7.89 4.64
N GLY A 99 -2.96 9.15 4.59
CA GLY A 99 -4.38 9.47 4.82
C GLY A 99 -4.88 9.11 6.23
N GLY A 100 -4.00 9.23 7.23
CA GLY A 100 -4.28 8.83 8.62
C GLY A 100 -3.80 7.40 8.95
N GLY A 101 -3.53 6.59 7.94
CA GLY A 101 -3.04 5.23 8.07
C GLY A 101 -4.04 4.26 8.72
N VAL A 102 -3.62 3.02 8.87
CA VAL A 102 -4.37 2.00 9.62
C VAL A 102 -3.91 1.96 11.08
N ASP A 103 -4.68 1.29 11.94
CA ASP A 103 -4.24 1.04 13.33
C ASP A 103 -2.84 0.37 13.34
N ARG A 104 -2.00 0.71 14.32
CA ARG A 104 -0.59 0.24 14.36
C ARG A 104 -0.46 -1.19 14.90
N SER A 105 -1.35 -1.59 15.81
CA SER A 105 -1.30 -2.91 16.44
C SER A 105 -1.59 -4.00 15.40
N GLY A 106 -0.68 -4.95 15.21
CA GLY A 106 -0.86 -5.97 14.17
C GLY A 106 -0.70 -5.43 12.75
N THR A 107 0.10 -4.37 12.58
CA THR A 107 0.45 -3.81 11.26
C THR A 107 1.96 -3.75 11.10
N LEU A 108 2.48 -4.37 10.03
CA LEU A 108 3.88 -4.30 9.63
C LEU A 108 4.03 -3.56 8.31
N LEU A 109 4.91 -2.56 8.26
CA LEU A 109 5.15 -1.75 7.06
C LEU A 109 6.52 -2.02 6.44
N MET A 110 6.55 -2.23 5.13
CA MET A 110 7.78 -2.37 4.34
C MET A 110 8.16 -0.99 3.79
N ALA A 111 9.23 -0.41 4.34
CA ALA A 111 9.70 0.93 3.99
C ALA A 111 10.68 0.87 2.81
N TRP A 112 10.16 1.17 1.63
CA TRP A 112 10.90 1.00 0.37
C TRP A 112 11.42 2.30 -0.23
N GLN A 113 10.78 3.43 0.09
CA GLN A 113 11.12 4.71 -0.52
C GLN A 113 12.46 5.27 -0.05
N SER A 114 12.76 5.20 1.25
CA SER A 114 14.07 5.58 1.79
C SER A 114 14.25 5.07 3.23
N PRO A 115 15.49 5.04 3.76
CA PRO A 115 15.73 4.72 5.16
C PRO A 115 15.02 5.66 6.15
N GLU A 116 14.91 6.94 5.82
CA GLU A 116 14.28 7.96 6.67
C GLU A 116 12.78 7.70 6.84
N VAL A 117 12.09 7.29 5.77
CA VAL A 117 10.67 6.90 5.84
C VAL A 117 10.47 5.76 6.84
N GLY A 118 11.34 4.75 6.81
CA GLY A 118 11.27 3.63 7.76
C GLY A 118 11.49 4.07 9.21
N LEU A 119 12.46 4.97 9.45
CA LEU A 119 12.71 5.52 10.79
C LEU A 119 11.51 6.33 11.31
N ASP A 120 10.88 7.12 10.46
CA ASP A 120 9.73 7.94 10.85
C ASP A 120 8.48 7.11 11.11
N LEU A 121 8.28 6.01 10.38
CA LEU A 121 7.20 5.05 10.65
C LEU A 121 7.43 4.29 11.97
N ALA A 122 8.67 3.90 12.26
CA ALA A 122 8.99 3.26 13.52
C ALA A 122 8.73 4.22 14.71
N LYS A 123 9.08 5.50 14.59
CA LYS A 123 8.75 6.54 15.61
C LYS A 123 7.23 6.72 15.79
N GLN A 124 6.45 6.50 14.74
CA GLN A 124 4.99 6.52 14.80
C GLN A 124 4.38 5.26 15.42
N GLY A 125 5.19 4.25 15.76
CA GLY A 125 4.78 3.04 16.46
C GLY A 125 4.38 1.88 15.56
N TYR A 126 4.68 1.93 14.26
CA TYR A 126 4.55 0.77 13.39
C TYR A 126 5.71 -0.20 13.56
N ASP A 127 5.45 -1.50 13.39
CA ASP A 127 6.51 -2.45 13.07
C ASP A 127 6.99 -2.19 11.65
N VAL A 128 8.31 -2.15 11.43
CA VAL A 128 8.89 -1.77 10.14
C VAL A 128 9.91 -2.80 9.67
N VAL A 129 9.86 -3.14 8.39
CA VAL A 129 10.91 -3.85 7.66
C VAL A 129 11.55 -2.87 6.68
N MET A 130 12.87 -2.71 6.77
CA MET A 130 13.62 -1.82 5.88
C MET A 130 13.85 -2.48 4.53
N THR A 131 13.27 -1.93 3.47
CA THR A 131 13.47 -2.39 2.08
C THR A 131 13.82 -1.27 1.10
N PRO A 132 14.68 -0.28 1.45
CA PRO A 132 14.98 0.84 0.58
C PRO A 132 15.46 0.41 -0.82
N GLY A 133 14.77 0.87 -1.86
CA GLY A 133 15.06 0.51 -3.25
C GLY A 133 16.44 0.93 -3.73
N GLN A 134 17.06 1.91 -3.07
CA GLN A 134 18.42 2.35 -3.37
C GLN A 134 19.48 1.28 -3.08
N ALA A 135 19.18 0.28 -2.24
CA ALA A 135 20.14 -0.71 -1.78
C ALA A 135 19.69 -2.17 -1.98
N TYR A 136 18.39 -2.46 -1.89
CA TYR A 136 17.90 -3.85 -1.80
C TYR A 136 17.12 -4.35 -3.02
N TYR A 137 16.91 -3.51 -4.03
CA TYR A 137 16.14 -3.88 -5.22
C TYR A 137 17.05 -4.54 -6.25
N LEU A 138 16.88 -5.86 -6.41
CA LEU A 138 17.72 -6.70 -7.28
C LEU A 138 17.38 -6.56 -8.77
N ASP A 139 16.30 -5.86 -9.11
CA ASP A 139 15.95 -5.43 -10.46
C ASP A 139 16.82 -4.26 -10.96
N MET A 140 17.51 -3.56 -10.05
CA MET A 140 18.45 -2.50 -10.41
C MET A 140 19.73 -3.07 -11.05
N ALA A 141 20.27 -2.36 -12.03
CA ALA A 141 21.52 -2.75 -12.69
C ALA A 141 22.69 -2.78 -11.69
N TYR A 142 23.36 -3.93 -11.58
CA TYR A 142 24.53 -4.11 -10.69
C TYR A 142 25.71 -3.19 -11.05
N THR A 143 25.82 -2.82 -12.33
CA THR A 143 26.87 -1.93 -12.81
C THR A 143 26.29 -0.84 -13.71
N PRO A 144 26.76 0.42 -13.57
CA PRO A 144 26.31 1.52 -14.41
C PRO A 144 26.71 1.33 -15.88
N ARG A 145 27.60 0.37 -16.21
CA ARG A 145 28.07 0.13 -17.58
C ARG A 145 26.99 -0.40 -18.53
N LEU A 146 25.96 -1.06 -18.00
CA LEU A 146 24.88 -1.63 -18.81
C LEU A 146 23.73 -0.64 -19.04
N VAL A 147 23.70 0.46 -18.27
CA VAL A 147 22.76 1.56 -18.50
C VAL A 147 23.37 2.43 -19.60
N GLY A 148 23.02 2.12 -20.85
CA GLY A 148 23.50 2.83 -22.03
C GLY A 148 23.22 4.34 -21.98
N GLY A 149 24.22 5.10 -21.55
CA GLY A 149 24.46 6.51 -21.88
C GLY A 149 23.33 7.52 -21.65
N ARG A 150 23.34 8.20 -20.50
CA ARG A 150 23.58 9.66 -20.34
C ARG A 150 23.37 10.06 -18.89
N GLY A 151 24.46 10.34 -18.18
CA GLY A 151 24.41 10.95 -16.86
C GLY A 151 25.55 10.46 -15.97
N ARG A 152 26.62 11.26 -15.88
CA ARG A 152 27.64 11.09 -14.83
C ARG A 152 26.96 11.25 -13.47
N LEU A 153 26.89 10.18 -12.69
CA LEU A 153 26.80 10.28 -11.24
C LEU A 153 28.22 10.20 -10.68
N GLY A 154 28.55 11.19 -9.85
CA GLY A 154 29.89 11.42 -9.31
C GLY A 154 30.42 10.21 -8.57
N ARG A 155 31.74 10.01 -8.68
CA ARG A 155 32.46 9.09 -7.81
C ARG A 155 32.38 9.60 -6.37
N LEU A 156 32.20 8.64 -5.46
CA LEU A 156 32.52 8.75 -4.04
C LEU A 156 33.95 9.29 -3.84
#